data_AF-A0A954KEP0-F1
#
_entry.id   AF-A0A954KEP0-F1
#
_cell.length_a   1.000
_cell.length_b   1.000
_cell.length_c   1.000
_cell.angle_alpha   90.00
_cell.angle_beta   90.00
_cell.angle_gamma   90.00
#
_symmetry.space_group_name_H-M   'P 1'
#
loop_
_entity.id
_entity.type
_entity.pdbx_description
1 polymer ?
#
loop_
_entity_poly.entity_id
_entity_poly.type
_entity_poly.pdbx_seq_one_letter_code
_entity_poly.pdbx_strand_id
1 'polypeptide(L)'
;MNWLFSWIIALLVTLPASFRVAEFSGKPVDIVGSDLLFLLLIFIPRRGDLVIPSGIVLRRFSIVRVTAAVALIYCLSIAGIAYAQSSELGRIVSAVKFAKPLAFVGLGAYIASVMSPLPTLRRIVIAFAGMSVATFATAVMTPGFPQVAWGKYLFGFPLYGYPNSAMTLFALMVPLLMAAADIRVTKIGKWVLRGIAMLTGMMVVLSLSRSSTAVMVIGVLIYLFLTGRVYLPLFAATMGIFLLASMSSMLDSVLGNHDVMMWVERLTRRTSQTVGGGDHLSGRGEIWAVTIDLWSARPMLGYQFESFSNFAEFDTPHQQYLEVLFKSGAIGLTLYMGVLLF
;
A
#
# COMPACT_ATOMS: atom_id res chain seq x y z
N MET A 1 -19.89 10.31 20.49
CA MET A 1 -19.39 9.00 20.03
C MET A 1 -18.47 9.09 18.80
N ASN A 2 -18.81 9.89 17.78
CA ASN A 2 -18.09 9.91 16.48
C ASN A 2 -16.61 10.35 16.53
N TRP A 3 -16.18 11.12 17.54
CA TRP A 3 -14.79 11.60 17.64
C TRP A 3 -13.80 10.48 18.03
N LEU A 4 -14.06 9.74 19.11
CA LEU A 4 -13.16 8.67 19.55
C LEU A 4 -13.08 7.56 18.49
N PHE A 5 -14.22 7.16 17.94
CA PHE A 5 -14.31 6.13 16.92
C PHE A 5 -13.48 6.47 15.66
N SER A 6 -13.51 7.72 15.22
CA SER A 6 -12.67 8.17 14.10
C SER A 6 -11.17 8.15 14.35
N TRP A 7 -10.74 8.32 15.61
CA TRP A 7 -9.34 8.18 15.98
C TRP A 7 -8.93 6.72 16.00
N ILE A 8 -9.79 5.83 16.48
CA ILE A 8 -9.55 4.39 16.40
C ILE A 8 -9.39 3.98 14.94
N ILE A 9 -10.29 4.42 14.04
CA ILE A 9 -10.15 4.18 12.60
C ILE A 9 -8.81 4.71 12.07
N ALA A 10 -8.48 5.96 12.38
CA ALA A 10 -7.24 6.58 11.93
C ALA A 10 -6.00 5.79 12.37
N LEU A 11 -5.95 5.37 13.63
CA LEU A 11 -4.85 4.58 14.16
C LEU A 11 -4.76 3.22 13.47
N LEU A 12 -5.86 2.48 13.36
CA LEU A 12 -5.89 1.16 12.76
C LEU A 12 -5.54 1.16 11.26
N VAL A 13 -5.99 2.16 10.50
CA VAL A 13 -5.61 2.33 9.08
C VAL A 13 -4.11 2.60 8.93
N THR A 14 -3.53 3.37 9.85
CA THR A 14 -2.13 3.78 9.74
C THR A 14 -1.16 2.76 10.32
N LEU A 15 -1.58 1.90 11.25
CA LEU A 15 -0.71 0.95 11.95
C LEU A 15 -0.13 -0.12 11.00
N PRO A 16 1.18 -0.13 10.69
CA PRO A 16 1.79 -1.03 9.72
C PRO A 16 2.35 -2.29 10.42
N ALA A 17 1.65 -2.77 11.45
CA ALA A 17 2.00 -3.97 12.19
C ALA A 17 1.21 -5.18 11.67
N SER A 18 1.90 -6.30 11.46
CA SER A 18 1.29 -7.60 11.16
C SER A 18 1.46 -8.56 12.32
N PHE A 19 0.37 -9.22 12.67
CA PHE A 19 0.30 -10.28 13.68
C PHE A 19 -0.02 -11.59 12.99
N ARG A 20 0.87 -12.58 13.11
CA ARG A 20 0.63 -13.92 12.57
C ARG A 20 -0.43 -14.63 13.41
N VAL A 21 -1.52 -15.05 12.78
CA VAL A 21 -2.64 -15.71 13.46
C VAL A 21 -2.74 -17.19 13.09
N ALA A 22 -2.36 -17.54 11.86
CA ALA A 22 -2.34 -18.93 11.42
C ALA A 22 -1.24 -19.17 10.37
N GLU A 23 -1.11 -20.43 9.97
CA GLU A 23 -0.30 -20.86 8.83
C GLU A 23 -1.11 -21.87 8.03
N PHE A 24 -1.20 -21.67 6.72
CA PHE A 24 -1.94 -22.56 5.82
C PHE A 24 -1.03 -23.00 4.68
N SER A 25 -0.76 -24.31 4.58
CA SER A 25 0.15 -24.88 3.57
C SER A 25 1.53 -24.21 3.54
N GLY A 26 2.12 -23.95 4.71
CA GLY A 26 3.43 -23.28 4.83
C GLY A 26 3.41 -21.77 4.62
N LYS A 27 2.24 -21.15 4.35
CA LYS A 27 2.10 -19.71 4.13
C LYS A 27 1.49 -19.04 5.37
N PRO A 28 2.13 -18.00 5.95
CA PRO A 28 1.60 -17.30 7.11
C PRO A 28 0.31 -16.54 6.74
N VAL A 29 -0.65 -16.57 7.67
CA VAL A 29 -1.86 -15.75 7.62
C VAL A 29 -1.71 -14.67 8.70
N ASP A 30 -1.42 -13.46 8.24
CA ASP A 30 -1.22 -12.30 9.09
C ASP A 30 -2.48 -11.43 9.13
N ILE A 31 -2.80 -10.93 10.31
CA ILE A 31 -3.78 -9.87 10.55
C ILE A 31 -3.03 -8.56 10.73
N VAL A 32 -3.50 -7.51 10.07
CA VAL A 32 -2.98 -6.14 10.23
C VAL A 32 -3.99 -5.25 10.94
N GLY A 33 -3.53 -4.10 11.46
CA GLY A 33 -4.39 -3.16 12.18
C GLY A 33 -5.68 -2.79 11.42
N SER A 34 -5.59 -2.60 10.10
CA SER A 34 -6.75 -2.28 9.27
C SER A 34 -7.80 -3.40 9.23
N ASP A 35 -7.43 -4.66 9.46
CA ASP A 35 -8.39 -5.79 9.46
C ASP A 35 -9.35 -5.71 10.63
N LEU A 36 -8.90 -5.13 11.75
CA LEU A 36 -9.72 -4.91 12.92
C LEU A 36 -10.85 -3.89 12.67
N LEU A 37 -10.77 -3.11 11.59
CA LEU A 37 -11.85 -2.20 11.19
C LEU A 37 -13.14 -2.95 10.84
N PHE A 38 -13.06 -4.21 10.39
CA PHE A 38 -14.25 -5.03 10.17
C PHE A 38 -14.99 -5.37 11.47
N LEU A 39 -14.26 -5.52 12.59
CA LEU A 39 -14.88 -5.75 13.91
C LEU A 39 -15.59 -4.48 14.41
N LEU A 40 -15.05 -3.32 14.05
CA LEU A 40 -15.66 -2.03 14.41
C LEU A 40 -17.03 -1.82 13.76
N LEU A 41 -17.35 -2.54 12.67
CA LEU A 41 -18.66 -2.49 12.03
C LEU A 41 -19.82 -2.86 12.98
N ILE A 42 -19.57 -3.71 13.97
CA ILE A 42 -20.57 -4.15 14.96
C ILE A 42 -21.04 -2.98 15.83
N PHE A 43 -20.18 -1.99 16.05
CA PHE A 43 -20.44 -0.85 16.94
C PHE A 43 -20.94 0.40 16.21
N ILE A 44 -21.18 0.32 14.90
CA ILE A 44 -21.60 1.48 14.11
C ILE A 44 -23.12 1.71 14.29
N PRO A 45 -23.55 2.98 14.50
CA PRO A 45 -24.96 3.31 14.71
C PRO A 45 -25.88 2.80 13.58
N ARG A 46 -27.14 2.54 13.94
CA ARG A 46 -28.15 1.97 13.03
C ARG A 46 -28.42 2.93 11.87
N ARG A 47 -28.82 2.36 10.72
CA ARG A 47 -29.08 3.08 9.45
C ARG A 47 -30.00 4.30 9.58
N GLY A 48 -30.92 4.30 10.55
CA GLY A 48 -31.84 5.42 10.82
C GLY A 48 -31.16 6.69 11.33
N ASP A 49 -29.96 6.58 11.89
CA ASP A 49 -29.20 7.71 12.44
C ASP A 49 -28.18 8.27 11.42
N LEU A 50 -28.18 7.75 10.19
CA LEU A 50 -27.20 8.09 9.18
C LEU A 50 -27.61 9.33 8.41
N VAL A 51 -26.99 10.45 8.76
CA VAL A 51 -27.04 11.66 7.94
C VAL A 51 -25.94 11.57 6.90
N ILE A 52 -26.31 11.40 5.63
CA ILE A 52 -25.37 11.47 4.50
C ILE A 52 -24.69 12.84 4.55
N PRO A 53 -23.36 12.91 4.73
CA PRO A 53 -22.65 14.19 4.77
C PRO A 53 -22.87 14.99 3.50
N SER A 54 -22.99 16.32 3.63
CA SER A 54 -23.05 17.22 2.48
C SER A 54 -21.79 17.06 1.60
N GLY A 55 -21.99 17.05 0.28
CA GLY A 55 -20.91 16.87 -0.70
C GLY A 55 -20.67 15.43 -1.19
N ILE A 56 -21.34 14.41 -0.63
CA ILE A 56 -21.30 13.05 -1.19
C ILE A 56 -22.28 12.94 -2.35
N VAL A 57 -21.76 12.69 -3.56
CA VAL A 57 -22.58 12.37 -4.72
C VAL A 57 -23.08 10.93 -4.59
N LEU A 58 -24.33 10.78 -4.11
CA LEU A 58 -24.94 9.48 -3.83
C LEU A 58 -24.87 8.48 -4.98
N ARG A 59 -24.95 8.97 -6.22
CA ARG A 59 -24.82 8.14 -7.43
C ARG A 59 -23.44 7.48 -7.51
N ARG A 60 -22.36 8.27 -7.43
CA ARG A 60 -20.98 7.75 -7.48
C ARG A 60 -20.70 6.79 -6.33
N PHE A 61 -21.10 7.21 -5.13
CA PHE A 61 -20.97 6.39 -3.92
C PHE A 61 -21.73 5.05 -4.02
N SER A 62 -22.88 5.02 -4.68
CA SER A 62 -23.63 3.79 -4.89
C SER A 62 -23.00 2.93 -5.99
N ILE A 63 -22.49 3.52 -7.07
CA ILE A 63 -21.76 2.81 -8.12
C ILE A 63 -20.54 2.10 -7.51
N VAL A 64 -19.69 2.80 -6.75
CA VAL A 64 -18.51 2.19 -6.10
C VAL A 64 -18.89 0.98 -5.25
N ARG A 65 -19.93 1.11 -4.41
CA ARG A 65 -20.41 0.01 -3.56
C ARG A 65 -20.93 -1.18 -4.38
N VAL A 66 -21.73 -0.92 -5.41
CA VAL A 66 -22.28 -1.96 -6.28
C VAL A 66 -21.15 -2.65 -7.03
N THR A 67 -20.22 -1.91 -7.64
CA THR A 67 -19.09 -2.48 -8.36
C THR A 67 -18.19 -3.30 -7.45
N ALA A 68 -17.89 -2.82 -6.23
CA ALA A 68 -17.11 -3.58 -5.25
C ALA A 68 -17.84 -4.86 -4.79
N ALA A 69 -19.15 -4.79 -4.58
CA ALA A 69 -19.97 -5.96 -4.23
C ALA A 69 -20.01 -6.99 -5.36
N VAL A 70 -20.22 -6.55 -6.60
CA VAL A 70 -20.20 -7.41 -7.80
C VAL A 70 -18.83 -8.08 -7.95
N ALA A 71 -17.74 -7.32 -7.81
CA ALA A 71 -16.38 -7.86 -7.88
C ALA A 71 -16.12 -8.90 -6.78
N LEU A 72 -16.58 -8.64 -5.55
CA LEU A 72 -16.44 -9.57 -4.43
C LEU A 72 -17.27 -10.84 -4.63
N ILE A 73 -18.53 -10.71 -5.05
CA ILE A 73 -19.40 -11.86 -5.36
C ILE A 73 -18.77 -12.68 -6.48
N TYR A 74 -18.25 -12.05 -7.54
CA TYR A 74 -17.57 -12.74 -8.62
C TYR A 74 -16.36 -13.54 -8.13
N CYS A 75 -15.47 -12.94 -7.32
CA CYS A 75 -14.30 -13.62 -6.78
C CYS A 75 -14.69 -14.83 -5.91
N LEU A 76 -15.66 -14.65 -5.01
CA LEU A 76 -16.13 -15.73 -4.14
C LEU A 76 -16.86 -16.82 -4.92
N SER A 77 -17.62 -16.46 -5.96
CA SER A 77 -18.31 -17.43 -6.81
C SER A 77 -17.34 -18.29 -7.59
N ILE A 78 -16.30 -17.68 -8.20
CA ILE A 78 -15.24 -18.44 -8.87
C ILE A 78 -14.52 -19.36 -7.91
N ALA A 79 -14.17 -18.87 -6.73
CA ALA A 79 -13.50 -19.67 -5.71
C ALA A 79 -14.38 -20.83 -5.22
N GLY A 80 -15.69 -20.59 -5.05
CA GLY A 80 -16.68 -21.61 -4.68
C GLY A 80 -16.84 -22.69 -5.75
N ILE A 81 -16.90 -22.31 -7.03
CA ILE A 81 -16.91 -23.26 -8.16
C ILE A 81 -15.62 -24.08 -8.16
N ALA A 82 -14.47 -23.43 -8.00
CA ALA A 82 -13.18 -24.10 -7.99
C ALA A 82 -13.03 -25.08 -6.82
N TYR A 83 -13.51 -24.69 -5.64
CA TYR A 83 -13.56 -25.56 -4.47
C TYR A 83 -14.50 -26.76 -4.69
N ALA A 84 -15.65 -26.56 -5.33
CA ALA A 84 -16.55 -27.67 -5.65
C ALA A 84 -15.92 -28.68 -6.62
N GLN A 85 -15.00 -28.20 -7.48
CA GLN A 85 -14.30 -29.04 -8.46
C GLN A 85 -13.08 -29.78 -7.88
N SER A 86 -12.28 -29.13 -7.02
CA SER A 86 -11.02 -29.70 -6.52
C SER A 86 -11.02 -30.10 -5.05
N SER A 87 -12.00 -29.66 -4.27
CA SER A 87 -12.02 -29.74 -2.79
C SER A 87 -10.83 -29.07 -2.09
N GLU A 88 -10.10 -28.19 -2.78
CA GLU A 88 -8.92 -27.50 -2.23
C GLU A 88 -9.31 -26.21 -1.50
N LEU A 89 -9.30 -26.23 -0.17
CA LEU A 89 -9.55 -25.04 0.67
C LEU A 89 -8.60 -23.87 0.37
N GLY A 90 -7.39 -24.16 -0.14
CA GLY A 90 -6.42 -23.14 -0.52
C GLY A 90 -6.95 -22.13 -1.54
N ARG A 91 -7.86 -22.54 -2.43
CA ARG A 91 -8.49 -21.64 -3.42
C ARG A 91 -9.42 -20.62 -2.75
N ILE A 92 -10.19 -21.05 -1.75
CA ILE A 92 -11.05 -20.16 -0.95
C ILE A 92 -10.20 -19.15 -0.16
N VAL A 93 -9.16 -19.62 0.52
CA VAL A 93 -8.26 -18.75 1.31
C VAL A 93 -7.57 -17.72 0.40
N SER A 94 -7.10 -18.15 -0.77
CA SER A 94 -6.50 -17.29 -1.80
C SER A 94 -7.50 -16.22 -2.28
N ALA A 95 -8.76 -16.60 -2.52
CA ALA A 95 -9.82 -15.68 -2.91
C ALA A 95 -10.20 -14.69 -1.81
N VAL A 96 -10.26 -15.11 -0.54
CA VAL A 96 -10.54 -14.22 0.60
C VAL A 96 -9.42 -13.18 0.75
N LYS A 97 -8.15 -13.62 0.68
CA LYS A 97 -7.00 -12.71 0.71
C LYS A 97 -7.06 -11.71 -0.44
N PHE A 98 -7.48 -12.17 -1.63
CA PHE A 98 -7.62 -11.35 -2.81
C PHE A 98 -8.79 -10.36 -2.75
N ALA A 99 -9.94 -10.77 -2.20
CA ALA A 99 -11.14 -9.94 -2.10
C ALA A 99 -11.02 -8.86 -1.00
N LYS A 100 -10.01 -8.96 -0.14
CA LYS A 100 -9.77 -8.07 0.99
C LYS A 100 -9.71 -6.57 0.62
N PRO A 101 -8.97 -6.11 -0.42
CA PRO A 101 -9.02 -4.71 -0.84
C PRO A 101 -10.41 -4.25 -1.29
N LEU A 102 -11.17 -5.11 -1.98
CA LEU A 102 -12.54 -4.81 -2.40
C LEU A 102 -13.48 -4.66 -1.19
N ALA A 103 -13.33 -5.55 -0.20
CA ALA A 103 -14.04 -5.44 1.07
C ALA A 103 -13.68 -4.14 1.81
N PHE A 104 -12.41 -3.70 1.76
CA PHE A 104 -11.99 -2.41 2.31
C PHE A 104 -12.59 -1.21 1.58
N VAL A 105 -12.80 -1.29 0.27
CA VAL A 105 -13.54 -0.25 -0.47
C VAL A 105 -14.99 -0.18 0.02
N GLY A 106 -15.66 -1.32 0.16
CA GLY A 106 -17.00 -1.38 0.74
C GLY A 106 -17.07 -0.83 2.16
N LEU A 107 -16.09 -1.18 3.00
CA LEU A 107 -15.94 -0.69 4.37
C LEU A 107 -15.70 0.82 4.41
N GLY A 108 -14.78 1.33 3.60
CA GLY A 108 -14.49 2.76 3.49
C GLY A 108 -15.70 3.55 3.02
N ALA A 109 -16.44 3.02 2.05
CA ALA A 109 -17.70 3.59 1.63
C ALA A 109 -18.67 3.64 2.81
N TYR A 110 -18.90 2.52 3.49
CA TYR A 110 -19.77 2.48 4.67
C TYR A 110 -19.36 3.50 5.74
N ILE A 111 -18.08 3.58 6.11
CA ILE A 111 -17.56 4.58 7.06
C ILE A 111 -17.86 6.01 6.58
N ALA A 112 -17.69 6.30 5.29
CA ALA A 112 -18.01 7.62 4.74
C ALA A 112 -19.51 7.97 4.78
N SER A 113 -20.40 6.97 4.84
CA SER A 113 -21.84 7.20 5.02
C SER A 113 -22.24 7.47 6.47
N VAL A 114 -21.43 7.02 7.43
CA VAL A 114 -21.73 7.15 8.86
C VAL A 114 -20.95 8.26 9.55
N MET A 115 -19.88 8.73 8.90
CA MET A 115 -18.95 9.71 9.43
C MET A 115 -18.57 10.71 8.36
N SER A 116 -18.42 11.97 8.77
CA SER A 116 -17.94 12.99 7.85
C SER A 116 -16.54 12.60 7.31
N PRO A 117 -16.35 12.54 5.98
CA PRO A 117 -15.11 12.06 5.39
C PRO A 117 -13.94 13.00 5.68
N LEU A 118 -14.19 14.32 5.71
CA LEU A 118 -13.13 15.31 5.92
C LEU A 118 -12.48 15.25 7.32
N PRO A 119 -13.23 15.25 8.44
CA PRO A 119 -12.64 15.03 9.76
C PRO A 119 -11.92 13.69 9.89
N THR A 120 -12.46 12.63 9.28
CA THR A 120 -11.87 11.29 9.32
C THR A 120 -10.54 11.25 8.58
N LEU A 121 -10.50 11.78 7.34
CA LEU A 121 -9.27 11.92 6.56
C LEU A 121 -8.23 12.78 7.29
N ARG A 122 -8.66 13.90 7.90
CA ARG A 122 -7.76 14.75 8.70
C ARG A 122 -7.14 13.98 9.87
N ARG A 123 -7.89 13.11 10.54
CA ARG A 123 -7.37 12.28 11.64
C ARG A 123 -6.44 11.19 11.13
N ILE A 124 -6.75 10.55 10.00
CA ILE A 124 -5.85 9.59 9.32
C ILE A 124 -4.51 10.26 9.02
N VAL A 125 -4.53 11.46 8.42
CA VAL A 125 -3.31 12.23 8.14
C VAL A 125 -2.53 12.55 9.42
N ILE A 126 -3.19 12.96 10.51
CA ILE A 126 -2.50 13.28 11.77
C ILE A 126 -1.90 12.02 12.41
N ALA A 127 -2.65 10.92 12.46
CA ALA A 127 -2.15 9.63 12.95
C ALA A 127 -0.94 9.17 12.11
N PHE A 128 -1.05 9.28 10.79
CA PHE A 128 0.03 8.96 9.86
C PHE A 128 1.26 9.85 10.05
N ALA A 129 1.07 11.15 10.30
CA ALA A 129 2.15 12.08 10.58
C ALA A 129 2.92 11.68 11.86
N GLY A 130 2.20 11.33 12.93
CA GLY A 130 2.79 10.81 14.17
C GLY A 130 3.56 9.51 13.93
N MET A 131 2.98 8.58 13.19
CA MET A 131 3.66 7.35 12.79
C MET A 131 4.91 7.63 11.97
N SER A 132 4.88 8.56 11.01
CA SER A 132 6.02 8.87 10.15
C SER A 132 7.20 9.42 10.95
N VAL A 133 6.92 10.30 11.92
CA VAL A 133 7.94 10.81 12.84
C VAL A 133 8.50 9.69 13.71
N ALA A 134 7.64 8.86 14.32
CA ALA A 134 8.08 7.73 15.13
C ALA A 134 8.95 6.77 14.31
N THR A 135 8.49 6.44 13.10
CA THR A 135 9.17 5.56 12.16
C THR A 135 10.56 6.08 11.79
N PHE A 136 10.68 7.38 11.47
CA PHE A 136 11.96 8.00 11.14
C PHE A 136 12.89 8.06 12.35
N ALA A 137 12.38 8.49 13.50
CA ALA A 137 13.15 8.55 14.74
C ALA A 137 13.74 7.17 15.08
N THR A 138 12.93 6.11 15.01
CA THR A 138 13.42 4.76 15.21
C THR A 138 14.42 4.34 14.15
N ALA A 139 14.15 4.62 12.87
CA ALA A 139 15.07 4.24 11.79
C ALA A 139 16.48 4.80 12.05
N VAL A 140 16.59 6.08 12.42
CA VAL A 140 17.87 6.75 12.72
C VAL A 140 18.54 6.18 13.98
N MET A 141 17.75 5.74 14.97
CA MET A 141 18.27 5.16 16.21
C MET A 141 18.64 3.68 16.11
N THR A 142 18.36 3.01 14.98
CA THR A 142 18.62 1.58 14.80
C THR A 142 19.81 1.32 13.86
N PRO A 143 20.61 0.26 14.11
CA PRO A 143 21.76 -0.10 13.25
C PRO A 143 21.40 -0.42 11.80
N GLY A 144 20.11 -0.56 11.49
CA GLY A 144 19.60 -0.88 10.16
C GLY A 144 19.43 0.32 9.23
N PHE A 145 19.65 1.57 9.69
CA PHE A 145 19.44 2.77 8.86
C PHE A 145 20.17 2.65 7.50
N PRO A 146 19.49 2.95 6.36
CA PRO A 146 18.17 3.55 6.24
C PRO A 146 16.99 2.56 6.15
N GLN A 147 17.17 1.29 6.50
CA GLN A 147 16.05 0.34 6.57
C GLN A 147 15.09 0.75 7.67
N VAL A 148 13.91 1.17 7.24
CA VAL A 148 12.77 1.59 8.04
C VAL A 148 12.04 0.38 8.64
N ALA A 149 12.77 -0.52 9.33
CA ALA A 149 12.24 -1.76 9.93
C ALA A 149 11.90 -1.60 11.42
N TRP A 150 11.39 -0.44 11.82
CA TRP A 150 11.19 -0.05 13.22
C TRP A 150 10.40 -1.07 14.06
N GLY A 151 9.38 -1.71 13.49
CA GLY A 151 8.56 -2.70 14.20
C GLY A 151 9.40 -3.87 14.74
N LYS A 152 10.40 -4.30 13.96
CA LYS A 152 11.31 -5.39 14.34
C LYS A 152 12.19 -4.98 15.50
N TYR A 153 12.69 -3.75 15.49
CA TYR A 153 13.66 -3.26 16.48
C TYR A 153 13.00 -2.77 17.78
N LEU A 154 11.81 -2.16 17.73
CA LEU A 154 11.13 -1.65 18.91
C LEU A 154 10.28 -2.71 19.62
N PHE A 155 9.58 -3.53 18.85
CA PHE A 155 8.53 -4.40 19.39
C PHE A 155 8.78 -5.89 19.13
N GLY A 156 9.85 -6.23 18.38
CA GLY A 156 10.12 -7.62 17.99
C GLY A 156 9.15 -8.18 16.94
N PHE A 157 8.29 -7.36 16.34
CA PHE A 157 7.31 -7.79 15.34
C PHE A 157 7.73 -7.42 13.91
N PRO A 158 7.49 -8.28 12.91
CA PRO A 158 7.72 -7.91 11.52
C PRO A 158 6.75 -6.80 11.08
N LEU A 159 7.23 -5.92 10.20
CA LEU A 159 6.38 -4.93 9.53
C LEU A 159 5.71 -5.59 8.31
N TYR A 160 4.41 -5.32 8.15
CA TYR A 160 3.63 -5.95 7.09
C TYR A 160 4.15 -5.61 5.69
N GLY A 161 4.51 -6.64 4.91
CA GLY A 161 4.92 -6.51 3.51
C GLY A 161 6.13 -5.59 3.30
N TYR A 162 6.97 -5.44 4.32
CA TYR A 162 8.18 -4.62 4.28
C TYR A 162 9.21 -5.17 3.27
N PRO A 163 9.93 -4.31 2.52
CA PRO A 163 9.87 -2.83 2.53
C PRO A 163 8.76 -2.24 1.66
N ASN A 164 8.29 -2.96 0.64
CA ASN A 164 7.55 -2.36 -0.48
C ASN A 164 6.14 -1.88 -0.09
N SER A 165 5.43 -2.62 0.76
CA SER A 165 4.03 -2.32 1.10
C SER A 165 3.93 -1.07 1.98
N ALA A 166 4.74 -1.00 3.04
CA ALA A 166 4.81 0.17 3.92
C ALA A 166 5.27 1.42 3.17
N MET A 167 6.29 1.32 2.31
CA MET A 167 6.78 2.48 1.56
C MET A 167 5.81 2.95 0.49
N THR A 168 4.97 2.07 -0.07
CA THR A 168 3.89 2.46 -0.98
C THR A 168 2.78 3.22 -0.24
N LEU A 169 2.43 2.81 0.99
CA LEU A 169 1.54 3.59 1.84
C LEU A 169 2.13 4.99 2.11
N PHE A 170 3.42 5.06 2.46
CA PHE A 170 4.09 6.33 2.73
C PHE A 170 4.09 7.23 1.51
N ALA A 171 4.39 6.68 0.33
CA ALA A 171 4.35 7.38 -0.95
C ALA A 171 2.96 7.98 -1.25
N LEU A 172 1.88 7.22 -1.00
CA LEU A 172 0.50 7.68 -1.19
C LEU A 172 0.11 8.77 -0.17
N MET A 173 0.68 8.75 1.03
CA MET A 173 0.35 9.69 2.10
C MET A 173 1.09 11.03 1.98
N VAL A 174 2.22 11.11 1.25
CA VAL A 174 2.94 12.37 1.00
C VAL A 174 2.04 13.48 0.43
N PRO A 175 1.33 13.28 -0.71
CA PRO A 175 0.43 14.32 -1.24
C PRO A 175 -0.72 14.66 -0.29
N LEU A 176 -1.21 13.69 0.50
CA LEU A 176 -2.24 13.95 1.52
C LEU A 176 -1.73 14.77 2.70
N LEU A 177 -0.48 14.57 3.14
CA LEU A 177 0.18 15.41 4.13
C LEU A 177 0.36 16.84 3.62
N MET A 178 0.74 17.01 2.34
CA MET A 178 0.83 18.32 1.70
C MET A 178 -0.53 19.03 1.64
N ALA A 179 -1.57 18.33 1.19
CA ALA A 179 -2.94 18.84 1.15
C ALA A 179 -3.41 19.26 2.55
N ALA A 180 -3.17 18.41 3.56
CA ALA A 180 -3.54 18.72 4.93
C ALA A 180 -2.76 19.90 5.51
N ALA A 181 -1.47 20.06 5.17
CA ALA A 181 -0.67 21.21 5.55
C ALA A 181 -1.26 22.51 5.00
N ASP A 182 -1.78 22.46 3.78
CA ASP A 182 -2.29 23.63 3.07
C ASP A 182 -3.66 24.10 3.54
N ILE A 183 -4.43 23.23 4.17
CA ILE A 183 -5.72 23.56 4.80
C ILE A 183 -5.52 24.07 6.25
N ARG A 184 -4.32 23.96 6.83
CA ARG A 184 -4.06 24.47 8.19
C ARG A 184 -4.09 25.99 8.25
N VAL A 185 -4.84 26.51 9.22
CA VAL A 185 -4.93 27.95 9.53
C VAL A 185 -3.62 28.47 10.15
N THR A 186 -3.02 27.70 11.06
CA THR A 186 -1.80 28.12 11.77
C THR A 186 -0.56 27.96 10.89
N LYS A 187 0.26 29.02 10.77
CA LYS A 187 1.54 28.99 10.04
C LYS A 187 2.47 27.86 10.55
N ILE A 188 2.58 27.68 11.86
CA ILE A 188 3.42 26.63 12.47
C ILE A 188 2.94 25.24 12.04
N GLY A 189 1.65 24.94 12.21
CA GLY A 189 1.09 23.64 11.83
C GLY A 189 1.25 23.31 10.34
N LYS A 190 1.20 24.33 9.46
CA LYS A 190 1.48 24.19 8.02
C LYS A 190 2.93 23.77 7.76
N TRP A 191 3.90 24.45 8.39
CA TRP A 191 5.32 24.11 8.24
C TRP A 191 5.67 22.75 8.84
N VAL A 192 5.11 22.40 10.00
CA VAL A 192 5.29 21.08 10.62
C VAL A 192 4.83 19.97 9.69
N LEU A 193 3.61 20.04 9.13
CA LEU A 193 3.12 18.99 8.23
C LEU A 193 3.90 18.91 6.92
N ARG A 194 4.39 20.04 6.39
CA ARG A 194 5.29 20.04 5.22
C ARG A 194 6.64 19.38 5.52
N GLY A 195 7.21 19.66 6.70
CA GLY A 195 8.42 18.99 7.17
C GLY A 195 8.22 17.48 7.32
N ILE A 196 7.08 17.05 7.86
CA ILE A 196 6.74 15.63 7.96
C ILE A 196 6.51 15.00 6.57
N ALA A 197 5.89 15.71 5.63
CA ALA A 197 5.73 15.24 4.25
C ALA A 197 7.10 15.04 3.57
N MET A 198 8.02 15.98 3.73
CA MET A 198 9.39 15.89 3.23
C MET A 198 10.12 14.70 3.84
N LEU A 199 10.07 14.55 5.16
CA LEU A 199 10.67 13.43 5.89
C LEU A 199 10.08 12.07 5.46
N THR A 200 8.77 12.02 5.21
CA THR A 200 8.09 10.84 4.67
C THR A 200 8.60 10.52 3.27
N GLY A 201 8.70 11.53 2.39
CA GLY A 201 9.23 11.34 1.05
C GLY A 201 10.68 10.88 1.03
N MET A 202 11.50 11.39 1.96
CA MET A 202 12.87 10.91 2.16
C MET A 202 12.90 9.43 2.51
N MET A 203 12.07 8.96 3.45
CA MET A 203 12.02 7.53 3.80
C MET A 203 11.64 6.66 2.59
N VAL A 204 10.70 7.11 1.75
CA VAL A 204 10.32 6.41 0.52
C VAL A 204 11.52 6.28 -0.42
N VAL A 205 12.26 7.36 -0.66
CA VAL A 205 13.44 7.37 -1.53
C VAL A 205 14.56 6.49 -0.96
N LEU A 206 14.83 6.63 0.33
CA LEU A 206 15.87 5.87 1.05
C LEU A 206 15.56 4.35 1.10
N SER A 207 14.30 3.95 0.97
CA SER A 207 13.93 2.54 0.85
C SER A 207 14.39 1.88 -0.46
N LEU A 208 14.83 2.68 -1.44
CA LEU A 208 15.21 2.25 -2.79
C LEU A 208 14.07 1.55 -3.56
N SER A 209 12.81 1.74 -3.13
CA SER A 209 11.64 1.18 -3.81
C SER A 209 11.26 2.03 -5.02
N ARG A 210 11.71 1.63 -6.22
CA ARG A 210 11.38 2.31 -7.49
C ARG A 210 9.88 2.54 -7.68
N SER A 211 9.06 1.54 -7.41
CA SER A 211 7.60 1.64 -7.53
C SER A 211 7.01 2.65 -6.54
N SER A 212 7.45 2.65 -5.28
CA SER A 212 6.95 3.60 -4.28
C SER A 212 7.41 5.03 -4.59
N THR A 213 8.65 5.22 -5.05
CA THR A 213 9.14 6.52 -5.52
C THR A 213 8.34 7.03 -6.71
N ALA A 214 8.04 6.18 -7.70
CA ALA A 214 7.20 6.56 -8.84
C ALA A 214 5.79 6.97 -8.41
N VAL A 215 5.16 6.19 -7.51
CA VAL A 215 3.85 6.52 -6.94
C VAL A 215 3.88 7.87 -6.21
N MET A 216 4.92 8.12 -5.41
CA MET A 216 5.08 9.39 -4.71
C MET A 216 5.22 10.56 -5.69
N VAL A 217 6.09 10.44 -6.69
CA VAL A 217 6.32 11.49 -7.70
C VAL A 217 5.01 11.78 -8.44
N ILE A 218 4.36 10.76 -9.01
CA ILE A 218 3.10 10.92 -9.74
C ILE A 218 2.02 11.54 -8.83
N GLY A 219 1.89 11.06 -7.59
CA GLY A 219 0.92 11.60 -6.63
C GLY A 219 1.16 13.07 -6.29
N VAL A 220 2.42 13.47 -6.11
CA VAL A 220 2.80 14.87 -5.88
C VAL A 220 2.57 15.72 -7.14
N LEU A 221 2.89 15.23 -8.33
CA LEU A 221 2.61 15.92 -9.60
C LEU A 221 1.12 16.18 -9.77
N ILE A 222 0.28 15.17 -9.55
CA ILE A 222 -1.19 15.31 -9.59
C ILE A 222 -1.66 16.34 -8.57
N TYR A 223 -1.18 16.28 -7.33
CA TYR A 223 -1.54 17.24 -6.29
C TYR A 223 -1.18 18.69 -6.69
N LEU A 224 0.03 18.91 -7.20
CA LEU A 224 0.51 20.24 -7.59
C LEU A 224 -0.26 20.77 -8.81
N PHE A 225 -0.53 19.92 -9.79
CA PHE A 225 -1.35 20.24 -10.95
C PHE A 225 -2.76 20.67 -10.53
N LEU A 226 -3.44 19.87 -9.69
CA LEU A 226 -4.80 20.16 -9.22
C LEU A 226 -4.89 21.40 -8.35
N THR A 227 -3.82 21.78 -7.66
CA THR A 227 -3.79 22.96 -6.79
C THR A 227 -3.23 24.22 -7.48
N GLY A 228 -2.76 24.10 -8.73
CA GLY A 228 -2.15 25.22 -9.47
C GLY A 228 -0.84 25.74 -8.86
N ARG A 229 -0.13 24.89 -8.10
CA ARG A 229 1.03 25.33 -7.32
C ARG A 229 2.35 25.02 -8.01
N VAL A 230 3.15 26.06 -8.23
CA VAL A 230 4.43 26.00 -8.95
C VAL A 230 5.62 25.62 -8.02
N TYR A 231 5.38 24.91 -6.91
CA TYR A 231 6.47 24.51 -5.98
C TYR A 231 7.27 23.28 -6.48
N LEU A 232 6.99 22.79 -7.70
CA LEU A 232 7.65 21.66 -8.35
C LEU A 232 9.18 21.73 -8.28
N PRO A 233 9.83 22.87 -8.62
CA PRO A 233 11.29 22.93 -8.67
C PRO A 233 11.90 22.87 -7.27
N LEU A 234 11.24 23.46 -6.28
CA LEU A 234 11.74 23.48 -4.91
C LEU A 234 11.61 22.10 -4.25
N PHE A 235 10.48 21.41 -4.44
CA PHE A 235 10.29 20.04 -3.95
C PHE A 235 11.22 19.06 -4.66
N ALA A 236 11.34 19.17 -5.99
CA ALA A 236 12.27 18.35 -6.77
C ALA A 236 13.74 18.64 -6.39
N ALA A 237 14.12 19.90 -6.17
CA ALA A 237 15.46 20.28 -5.73
C ALA A 237 15.75 19.78 -4.31
N THR A 238 14.81 19.88 -3.36
CA THR A 238 15.02 19.33 -2.01
C THR A 238 15.12 17.81 -2.03
N MET A 239 14.27 17.11 -2.78
CA MET A 239 14.39 15.66 -2.96
C MET A 239 15.70 15.27 -3.66
N GLY A 240 16.12 16.04 -4.68
CA GLY A 240 17.37 15.82 -5.41
C GLY A 240 18.60 16.03 -4.52
N ILE A 241 18.65 17.13 -3.76
CA ILE A 241 19.71 17.38 -2.78
C ILE A 241 19.73 16.28 -1.72
N PHE A 242 18.57 15.80 -1.26
CA PHE A 242 18.52 14.72 -0.29
C PHE A 242 18.98 13.38 -0.87
N LEU A 243 18.64 13.08 -2.12
CA LEU A 243 19.18 11.94 -2.87
C LEU A 243 20.70 12.02 -2.93
N LEU A 244 21.25 13.16 -3.35
CA LEU A 244 22.69 13.39 -3.42
C LEU A 244 23.35 13.30 -2.03
N ALA A 245 22.75 13.85 -0.99
CA ALA A 245 23.25 13.78 0.39
C ALA A 245 23.19 12.34 0.94
N SER A 246 22.15 11.58 0.64
CA SER A 246 22.06 10.17 1.00
C SER A 246 23.06 9.30 0.26
N MET A 247 23.34 9.62 -1.01
CA MET A 247 24.42 8.99 -1.78
C MET A 247 25.79 9.38 -1.23
N SER A 248 25.97 10.63 -0.78
CA SER A 248 27.21 11.13 -0.17
C SER A 248 27.47 10.53 1.21
N SER A 249 26.46 10.44 2.08
CA SER A 249 26.60 9.80 3.39
C SER A 249 26.78 8.28 3.27
N MET A 250 26.19 7.67 2.24
CA MET A 250 26.55 6.32 1.83
C MET A 250 28.04 6.26 1.43
N LEU A 251 28.55 7.20 0.64
CA LEU A 251 29.98 7.27 0.25
C LEU A 251 30.93 7.46 1.44
N ASP A 252 30.58 8.32 2.40
CA ASP A 252 31.39 8.53 3.61
C ASP A 252 31.36 7.31 4.53
N SER A 253 30.20 6.65 4.64
CA SER A 253 30.12 5.37 5.35
C SER A 253 30.99 4.32 4.68
N VAL A 254 31.04 4.28 3.34
CA VAL A 254 31.87 3.37 2.52
C VAL A 254 33.36 3.50 2.80
N LEU A 255 33.82 4.69 3.17
CA LEU A 255 35.23 4.95 3.45
C LEU A 255 35.62 4.62 4.91
N GLY A 256 34.66 4.29 5.78
CA GLY A 256 34.85 4.36 7.24
C GLY A 256 34.78 3.06 8.08
N ASN A 257 34.17 1.95 7.67
CA ASN A 257 34.03 0.77 8.56
C ASN A 257 33.66 -0.58 7.91
N HIS A 258 33.91 -1.72 8.57
CA HIS A 258 33.72 -3.08 8.04
C HIS A 258 32.26 -3.51 7.71
N ASP A 259 31.22 -2.85 8.24
CA ASP A 259 29.82 -3.12 7.87
C ASP A 259 29.43 -2.61 6.46
N VAL A 260 30.32 -1.83 5.85
CA VAL A 260 30.22 -1.30 4.49
C VAL A 260 30.20 -2.39 3.45
N MET A 261 30.98 -3.46 3.63
CA MET A 261 31.16 -4.45 2.58
C MET A 261 29.82 -5.12 2.24
N MET A 262 28.98 -5.36 3.25
CA MET A 262 27.62 -5.89 3.07
C MET A 262 26.70 -4.91 2.31
N TRP A 263 26.82 -3.61 2.56
CA TRP A 263 26.02 -2.58 1.92
C TRP A 263 26.46 -2.31 0.48
N VAL A 264 27.77 -2.20 0.25
CA VAL A 264 28.39 -2.11 -1.07
C VAL A 264 28.07 -3.36 -1.87
N GLU A 265 28.17 -4.56 -1.28
CA GLU A 265 27.80 -5.79 -1.97
C GLU A 265 26.31 -5.82 -2.33
N ARG A 266 25.40 -5.36 -1.46
CA ARG A 266 23.97 -5.25 -1.79
C ARG A 266 23.67 -4.21 -2.87
N LEU A 267 24.30 -3.04 -2.81
CA LEU A 267 24.14 -1.98 -3.81
C LEU A 267 24.78 -2.40 -5.12
N THR A 268 26.03 -2.83 -5.12
CA THR A 268 26.75 -3.37 -6.27
C THR A 268 26.01 -4.53 -6.89
N ARG A 269 25.45 -5.48 -6.10
CA ARG A 269 24.62 -6.57 -6.64
C ARG A 269 23.34 -6.05 -7.30
N ARG A 270 22.64 -5.08 -6.70
CA ARG A 270 21.43 -4.49 -7.31
C ARG A 270 21.75 -3.68 -8.57
N THR A 271 22.82 -2.90 -8.53
CA THR A 271 23.26 -2.05 -9.64
C THR A 271 23.87 -2.89 -10.76
N SER A 272 24.66 -3.92 -10.47
CA SER A 272 25.24 -4.83 -11.46
C SER A 272 24.17 -5.68 -12.14
N GLN A 273 23.18 -6.17 -11.39
CA GLN A 273 22.00 -6.84 -11.96
C GLN A 273 21.21 -5.93 -12.91
N THR A 274 21.14 -4.62 -12.62
CA THR A 274 20.31 -3.68 -13.39
C THR A 274 21.04 -3.04 -14.58
N VAL A 275 22.33 -2.74 -14.43
CA VAL A 275 23.15 -1.98 -15.40
C VAL A 275 24.07 -2.89 -16.20
N GLY A 276 24.61 -3.96 -15.58
CA GLY A 276 25.54 -4.89 -16.23
C GLY A 276 24.89 -6.15 -16.80
N GLY A 277 23.70 -6.54 -16.31
CA GLY A 277 23.04 -7.79 -16.68
C GLY A 277 21.98 -7.70 -17.80
N GLY A 278 21.69 -6.52 -18.34
CA GLY A 278 20.61 -6.32 -19.32
C GLY A 278 19.18 -6.49 -18.77
N ASP A 279 19.03 -6.81 -17.48
CA ASP A 279 17.76 -7.09 -16.83
C ASP A 279 17.21 -5.84 -16.11
N HIS A 280 16.67 -4.93 -16.92
CA HIS A 280 16.07 -3.68 -16.42
C HIS A 280 14.83 -3.91 -15.53
N LEU A 281 14.23 -5.10 -15.60
CA LEU A 281 13.04 -5.50 -14.85
C LEU A 281 13.35 -6.30 -13.59
N SER A 282 14.63 -6.56 -13.29
CA SER A 282 15.08 -7.32 -12.11
C SER A 282 14.41 -8.70 -12.01
N GLY A 283 14.42 -9.45 -13.11
CA GLY A 283 13.97 -10.84 -13.24
C GLY A 283 12.47 -10.94 -13.51
N ARG A 284 11.75 -9.80 -13.54
CA ARG A 284 10.29 -9.81 -13.64
C ARG A 284 9.77 -9.99 -15.06
N GLY A 285 10.60 -9.78 -16.08
CA GLY A 285 10.21 -9.95 -17.48
C GLY A 285 9.73 -11.36 -17.77
N GLU A 286 10.47 -12.36 -17.31
CA GLU A 286 10.12 -13.77 -17.44
C GLU A 286 8.83 -14.12 -16.68
N ILE A 287 8.71 -13.64 -15.43
CA ILE A 287 7.50 -13.82 -14.61
C ILE A 287 6.27 -13.25 -15.32
N TRP A 288 6.41 -12.08 -15.95
CA TRP A 288 5.33 -11.44 -16.68
C TRP A 288 4.98 -12.21 -17.95
N ALA A 289 5.98 -12.64 -18.73
CA ALA A 289 5.77 -13.46 -19.92
C ALA A 289 5.01 -14.76 -19.57
N VAL A 290 5.49 -15.51 -18.58
CA VAL A 290 4.82 -16.74 -18.09
C VAL A 290 3.40 -16.44 -17.63
N THR A 291 3.18 -15.33 -16.91
CA THR A 291 1.83 -14.97 -16.46
C THR A 291 0.89 -14.66 -17.64
N ILE A 292 1.38 -13.98 -18.67
CA ILE A 292 0.62 -13.68 -19.89
C ILE A 292 0.33 -14.95 -20.68
N ASP A 293 1.29 -15.85 -20.81
CA ASP A 293 1.12 -17.14 -21.48
C ASP A 293 0.06 -17.99 -20.78
N LEU A 294 0.14 -18.10 -19.44
CA LEU A 294 -0.87 -18.78 -18.64
C LEU A 294 -2.25 -18.13 -18.82
N TRP A 295 -2.33 -16.81 -18.70
CA TRP A 295 -3.60 -16.10 -18.94
C TRP A 295 -4.16 -16.36 -20.34
N SER A 296 -3.32 -16.40 -21.37
CA SER A 296 -3.75 -16.66 -22.76
C SER A 296 -4.44 -18.03 -22.91
N ALA A 297 -4.06 -19.01 -22.09
CA ALA A 297 -4.69 -20.33 -22.06
C ALA A 297 -6.07 -20.32 -21.36
N ARG A 298 -6.32 -19.39 -20.43
CA ARG A 298 -7.59 -19.26 -19.68
C ARG A 298 -8.03 -17.79 -19.55
N PRO A 299 -8.36 -17.12 -20.67
CA PRO A 299 -8.41 -15.66 -20.70
C PRO A 299 -9.55 -15.05 -19.88
N MET A 300 -10.70 -15.72 -19.81
CA MET A 300 -11.92 -15.12 -19.23
C MET A 300 -12.02 -15.30 -17.72
N LEU A 301 -11.72 -16.50 -17.20
CA LEU A 301 -11.90 -16.87 -15.80
C LEU A 301 -10.57 -17.14 -15.06
N GLY A 302 -9.45 -17.16 -15.77
CA GLY A 302 -8.14 -17.46 -15.20
C GLY A 302 -8.07 -18.86 -14.59
N TYR A 303 -7.22 -18.99 -13.58
CA TYR A 303 -6.92 -20.22 -12.85
C TYR A 303 -7.66 -20.32 -11.52
N GLN A 304 -8.75 -19.55 -11.37
CA GLN A 304 -9.72 -19.68 -10.28
C GLN A 304 -9.07 -19.74 -8.88
N PHE A 305 -8.18 -18.78 -8.61
CA PHE A 305 -7.44 -18.62 -7.34
C PHE A 305 -6.44 -19.72 -6.97
N GLU A 306 -6.08 -20.60 -7.91
CA GLU A 306 -5.00 -21.57 -7.73
C GLU A 306 -3.64 -20.88 -7.46
N SER A 307 -2.70 -21.61 -6.87
CA SER A 307 -1.36 -21.09 -6.58
C SER A 307 -0.57 -20.95 -7.88
N PHE A 308 0.09 -19.82 -8.09
CA PHE A 308 0.92 -19.58 -9.27
C PHE A 308 2.09 -20.58 -9.37
N SER A 309 2.64 -20.97 -8.20
CA SER A 309 3.68 -21.98 -8.04
C SER A 309 3.32 -23.38 -8.58
N ASN A 310 2.04 -23.65 -8.87
CA ASN A 310 1.63 -24.91 -9.49
C ASN A 310 1.95 -24.94 -11.00
N PHE A 311 2.22 -23.78 -11.61
CA PHE A 311 2.37 -23.61 -13.05
C PHE A 311 3.72 -23.02 -13.46
N ALA A 312 4.45 -22.44 -12.51
CA ALA A 312 5.72 -21.77 -12.76
C ALA A 312 6.67 -22.00 -11.58
N GLU A 313 7.97 -21.87 -11.81
CA GLU A 313 9.01 -21.94 -10.77
C GLU A 313 8.94 -20.77 -9.77
N PHE A 314 8.15 -19.74 -10.08
CA PHE A 314 7.95 -18.57 -9.23
C PHE A 314 6.75 -18.72 -8.31
N ASP A 315 6.85 -18.18 -7.10
CA ASP A 315 5.75 -18.22 -6.12
C ASP A 315 4.55 -17.33 -6.49
N THR A 316 4.79 -16.19 -7.15
CA THR A 316 3.76 -15.20 -7.47
C THR A 316 4.09 -14.41 -8.74
N PRO A 317 3.07 -13.85 -9.44
CA PRO A 317 3.26 -12.92 -10.56
C PRO A 317 3.94 -11.58 -10.20
N HIS A 318 4.25 -11.33 -8.92
CA HIS A 318 4.91 -10.13 -8.37
C HIS A 318 4.24 -8.77 -8.65
N GLN A 319 3.06 -8.75 -9.30
CA GLN A 319 2.30 -7.55 -9.62
C GLN A 319 0.80 -7.84 -9.42
N GLN A 320 0.10 -6.95 -8.71
CA GLN A 320 -1.30 -7.20 -8.29
C GLN A 320 -2.25 -7.41 -9.47
N TYR A 321 -2.16 -6.60 -10.53
CA TYR A 321 -3.00 -6.73 -11.73
C TYR A 321 -2.70 -8.01 -12.51
N LEU A 322 -1.45 -8.44 -12.59
CA LEU A 322 -1.09 -9.74 -13.17
C LEU A 322 -1.63 -10.90 -12.32
N GLU A 323 -1.59 -10.77 -10.99
CA GLU A 323 -2.20 -11.74 -10.09
C GLU A 323 -3.72 -11.79 -10.24
N VAL A 324 -4.39 -10.64 -10.39
CA VAL A 324 -5.84 -10.57 -10.71
C VAL A 324 -6.12 -11.30 -12.02
N LEU A 325 -5.35 -11.00 -13.06
CA LEU A 325 -5.50 -11.56 -14.39
C LEU A 325 -5.31 -13.09 -14.38
N PHE A 326 -4.25 -13.57 -13.73
CA PHE A 326 -3.99 -14.99 -13.57
C PHE A 326 -5.11 -15.70 -12.77
N LYS A 327 -5.50 -15.17 -11.61
CA LYS A 327 -6.44 -15.85 -10.70
C LYS A 327 -7.89 -15.81 -11.15
N SER A 328 -8.29 -14.75 -11.86
CA SER A 328 -9.70 -14.44 -12.10
C SER A 328 -10.04 -14.02 -13.54
N GLY A 329 -9.04 -14.01 -14.42
CA GLY A 329 -9.17 -13.69 -15.83
C GLY A 329 -9.50 -12.22 -16.12
N ALA A 330 -9.82 -11.95 -17.39
CA ALA A 330 -10.13 -10.61 -17.89
C ALA A 330 -11.40 -10.03 -17.26
N ILE A 331 -12.39 -10.87 -16.95
CA ILE A 331 -13.62 -10.42 -16.27
C ILE A 331 -13.26 -9.94 -14.86
N GLY A 332 -12.47 -10.71 -14.10
CA GLY A 332 -12.04 -10.32 -12.77
C GLY A 332 -11.18 -9.05 -12.76
N LEU A 333 -10.28 -8.91 -13.73
CA LEU A 333 -9.50 -7.68 -13.90
C LEU A 333 -10.39 -6.47 -14.21
N THR A 334 -11.37 -6.64 -15.10
CA THR A 334 -12.31 -5.56 -15.46
C THR A 334 -13.12 -5.11 -14.25
N LEU A 335 -13.64 -6.04 -13.46
CA LEU A 335 -14.39 -5.74 -12.25
C LEU A 335 -13.50 -5.07 -11.19
N TYR A 336 -12.29 -5.58 -10.99
CA TYR A 336 -11.32 -5.03 -10.04
C TYR A 336 -10.92 -3.59 -10.41
N MET A 337 -10.62 -3.33 -11.69
CA MET A 337 -10.29 -1.99 -12.19
C MET A 337 -11.50 -1.06 -12.21
N GLY A 338 -12.69 -1.59 -12.48
CA GLY A 338 -13.94 -0.82 -12.41
C GLY A 338 -14.14 -0.15 -11.06
N VAL A 339 -13.77 -0.82 -9.96
CA VAL A 339 -13.85 -0.23 -8.61
C VAL A 339 -12.95 0.99 -8.44
N LEU A 340 -11.81 1.03 -9.15
CA LEU A 340 -10.85 2.14 -9.09
C LEU A 340 -11.22 3.31 -10.00
N LEU A 341 -12.01 3.07 -11.05
CA LEU A 341 -12.37 4.06 -12.06
C LEU A 341 -13.62 4.88 -11.69
N PHE A 342 -14.48 4.38 -10.80
CA PHE A 342 -15.73 5.01 -10.38
C PHE A 342 -15.65 5.68 -9.00
#